data_AF-R9K677-F1
#
_entry.id   AF-R9K677-F1
#
_cell.length_a   1.000
_cell.length_b   1.000
_cell.length_c   1.000
_cell.angle_alpha   90.00
_cell.angle_beta   90.00
_cell.angle_gamma   90.00
#
_symmetry.space_group_name_H-M   'P 1'
#
loop_
_entity.id
_entity.type
_entity.pdbx_description
1 polymer ?
#
loop_
_entity_poly.entity_id
_entity_poly.type
_entity_poly.pdbx_seq_one_letter_code
_entity_poly.pdbx_strand_id
1 'polypeptide(L)' 'MEDKIQTGLRIPENQYNRIKERADRIGVSINQLILVLVDIGLNFLDKEQPE' A
#
# COMPACT_ATOMS: atom_id res chain seq x y z
N MET A 1 -16.19 -15.51 -5.86
CA MET A 1 -15.39 -14.86 -4.80
C MET A 1 -14.04 -14.61 -5.42
N GLU A 2 -13.56 -13.37 -5.46
CA GLU A 2 -12.17 -13.14 -5.84
C GLU A 2 -11.28 -13.68 -4.71
N ASP A 3 -10.38 -14.57 -5.06
CA ASP A 3 -9.47 -15.19 -4.11
C ASP A 3 -8.48 -14.14 -3.58
N LYS A 4 -8.70 -13.70 -2.35
CA LYS A 4 -7.77 -12.79 -1.65
C LYS A 4 -6.69 -13.62 -0.96
N ILE A 5 -5.43 -13.38 -1.30
CA ILE A 5 -4.30 -13.98 -0.60
C ILE A 5 -3.95 -13.10 0.61
N GLN A 6 -3.97 -13.66 1.82
CA GLN A 6 -3.46 -12.98 3.01
C GLN A 6 -1.94 -13.07 3.02
N THR A 7 -1.27 -11.92 3.01
CA THR A 7 0.19 -11.82 3.11
C THR A 7 0.60 -11.08 4.38
N GLY A 8 1.63 -11.57 5.05
CA GLY A 8 2.22 -10.91 6.22
C GLY A 8 3.27 -9.90 5.79
N LEU A 9 2.99 -8.61 5.94
CA LEU A 9 3.93 -7.54 5.57
C LEU A 9 4.82 -7.18 6.77
N ARG A 10 6.15 -7.23 6.59
CA ARG A 10 7.13 -6.69 7.55
C ARG A 10 7.59 -5.33 7.07
N ILE A 11 7.32 -4.29 7.85
CA ILE A 11 7.80 -2.93 7.59
C ILE A 11 8.44 -2.34 8.84
N PRO A 12 9.43 -1.45 8.69
CA PRO A 12 9.95 -0.66 9.79
C PRO A 12 8.84 0.09 10.54
N GLU A 13 8.94 0.16 11.86
CA GLU A 13 7.92 0.77 12.73
C GLU A 13 7.63 2.23 12.34
N ASN A 14 8.66 3.01 12.00
CA ASN A 14 8.49 4.39 11.55
C ASN A 14 7.67 4.50 10.27
N GLN A 15 7.78 3.56 9.33
CA GLN A 15 6.96 3.54 8.12
C GLN A 15 5.54 3.10 8.43
N TYR A 16 5.36 2.11 9.31
CA TYR A 16 4.03 1.71 9.76
C TYR A 16 3.28 2.90 10.38
N ASN A 17 3.91 3.61 11.32
CA ASN A 17 3.31 4.78 11.97
C ASN A 17 2.99 5.89 10.97
N ARG A 18 3.89 6.14 10.01
CA ARG A 18 3.66 7.11 8.94
C ARG A 18 2.48 6.75 8.04
N ILE A 19 2.29 5.47 7.73
CA ILE A 19 1.14 4.99 6.94
C ILE A 19 -0.13 5.08 7.78
N LYS A 20 -0.09 4.66 9.04
CA LYS A 20 -1.22 4.70 9.97
C LYS A 20 -1.76 6.13 10.15
N GLU A 21 -0.90 7.09 10.44
CA GLU A 21 -1.31 8.50 10.59
C GLU A 21 -2.00 9.04 9.33
N ARG A 22 -1.55 8.63 8.14
CA ARG A 22 -2.17 9.04 6.87
C ARG A 22 -3.52 8.37 6.67
N ALA A 23 -3.63 7.08 6.97
CA ALA A 23 -4.87 6.32 6.88
C ALA A 23 -5.94 6.92 7.82
N ASP A 24 -5.55 7.26 9.04
CA ASP A 24 -6.42 7.88 10.04
C ASP A 24 -6.92 9.26 9.55
N ARG A 25 -6.04 10.09 8.97
CA ARG A 25 -6.41 11.43 8.47
C ARG A 25 -7.40 11.41 7.31
N ILE A 26 -7.34 10.39 6.45
CA ILE A 26 -8.22 10.26 5.27
C ILE A 26 -9.42 9.33 5.52
N GLY A 27 -9.53 8.76 6.73
CA GLY A 27 -10.67 7.95 7.14
C GLY A 27 -10.76 6.57 6.48
N VAL A 28 -9.61 5.93 6.20
CA VAL A 28 -9.55 4.58 5.60
C VAL A 28 -8.78 3.61 6.48
N SER A 29 -8.97 2.31 6.27
CA SER A 29 -8.15 1.31 6.94
C SER A 29 -6.70 1.34 6.45
N ILE A 30 -5.77 0.94 7.31
CA ILE A 30 -4.35 0.80 6.96
C ILE A 30 -4.17 -0.11 5.73
N ASN A 31 -4.92 -1.23 5.67
CA ASN A 31 -4.83 -2.16 4.54
C ASN A 31 -5.27 -1.50 3.22
N GLN A 32 -6.33 -0.70 3.22
CA GLN A 32 -6.75 0.03 2.01
C GLN A 32 -5.67 1.00 1.57
N LEU A 33 -5.09 1.78 2.49
CA LEU A 33 -4.03 2.71 2.12
C LEU A 33 -2.78 1.97 1.61
N ILE A 34 -2.39 0.85 2.22
CA ILE A 34 -1.28 0.02 1.73
C ILE A 34 -1.56 -0.42 0.28
N LEU A 35 -2.76 -0.93 -0.01
CA LEU A 35 -3.11 -1.39 -1.36
C LEU A 35 -3.07 -0.25 -2.38
N VAL A 36 -3.57 0.94 -2.03
CA VAL A 36 -3.49 2.13 -2.90
C VAL A 36 -2.02 2.53 -3.17
N LEU A 37 -1.18 2.52 -2.14
CA LEU A 37 0.24 2.86 -2.29
C LEU A 37 0.98 1.82 -3.14
N VAL A 38 0.66 0.53 -2.98
CA VAL A 38 1.20 -0.54 -3.82
C VAL A 38 0.77 -0.35 -5.27
N ASP A 39 -0.50 -0.08 -5.53
CA ASP A 39 -1.03 0.16 -6.87
C ASP A 39 -0.35 1.37 -7.55
N ILE A 40 -0.21 2.49 -6.84
CA ILE A 40 0.52 3.67 -7.34
C ILE A 40 1.99 3.31 -7.65
N GLY A 41 2.64 2.57 -6.77
CA GLY A 41 4.04 2.16 -6.94
C GLY A 41 4.24 1.23 -8.15
N LEU A 42 3.35 0.26 -8.36
CA LEU A 42 3.38 -0.63 -9.52
C LEU A 42 3.16 0.16 -10.82
N ASN A 43 2.11 1.00 -10.87
CA ASN A 43 1.83 1.85 -12.04
C ASN A 43 2.97 2.82 -12.35
N PHE A 44 3.72 3.27 -11.34
CA PHE A 44 4.91 4.10 -11.55
C PHE A 44 6.05 3.30 -12.19
N LEU A 45 6.34 2.11 -11.68
CA LEU A 45 7.39 1.23 -12.20
C LEU A 45 7.09 0.73 -13.62
N ASP A 46 5.82 0.40 -13.90
CA ASP A 46 5.38 -0.08 -15.21
C ASP A 46 5.51 1.00 -16.29
N LYS A 47 5.38 2.29 -15.92
CA LYS A 47 5.59 3.41 -16.84
C LYS A 47 7.05 3.72 -17.15
N GLU A 48 7.98 3.26 -16.30
CA GLU A 48 9.42 3.46 -16.48
C GLU A 48 10.10 2.34 -17.29
N GLN A 49 9.35 1.34 -17.75
CA GLN A 49 9.84 0.37 -18.73
C GLN A 49 9.51 0.85 -20.15
N PRO A 50 10.46 1.48 -20.88
CA PRO A 50 10.35 1.55 -22.33
C PRO A 50 10.44 0.12 -22.87
N GLU A 51 9.50 -0.26 -23.73
CA GLU A 51 9.64 -1.44 -24.59
C GLU A 51 10.97 -1.43 -25.37
#